data_AF-A0A1C6SFV3-F1
#
_entry.id   AF-A0A1C6SFV3-F1
#
_cell.length_a   1.000
_cell.length_b   1.000
_cell.length_c   1.000
_cell.angle_alpha   90.00
_cell.angle_beta   90.00
_cell.angle_gamma   90.00
#
_symmetry.space_group_name_H-M   'P 1'
#
loop_
_entity.id
_entity.type
_entity.pdbx_description
1 polymer ?
#
loop_
_entity_poly.entity_id
_entity_poly.type
_entity_poly.pdbx_seq_one_letter_code
_entity_poly.pdbx_strand_id
1 'polypeptide(L)'
;MTLLPALRGSGVDRADALRVAGRTLSSEALQGCANAVADRIRGARAVAVEAAPSIEAMVGMVQALQAGVPLVPVSGARILVSGDAPLAPAVNERIRLLTSHSLIQGYGTTETLIAVTGRADARGTPGTAGIALPACRPACSVGTVGRCPPTASPSAN
;
A
#
# COMPACT_ATOMS: atom_id res chain seq x y z
N MET A 1 14.74 -4.19 -22.06
CA MET A 1 15.62 -3.60 -21.03
C MET A 1 15.64 -4.54 -19.85
N THR A 2 16.75 -5.25 -19.64
CA THR A 2 16.83 -6.30 -18.60
C THR A 2 17.36 -5.68 -17.33
N LEU A 3 16.50 -5.54 -16.32
CA LEU A 3 16.93 -5.15 -14.98
C LEU A 3 17.57 -6.35 -14.28
N LEU A 4 18.60 -6.10 -13.47
CA LEU A 4 19.31 -7.09 -12.65
C LEU A 4 20.00 -8.23 -13.44
N PRO A 5 20.86 -7.92 -14.42
CA PRO A 5 21.57 -8.94 -15.21
C PRO A 5 22.45 -9.86 -14.35
N ALA A 6 22.98 -9.35 -13.23
CA ALA A 6 23.78 -10.13 -12.28
C ALA A 6 23.00 -11.27 -11.59
N LEU A 7 21.67 -11.19 -11.54
CA LEU A 7 20.79 -12.25 -11.00
C LEU A 7 20.30 -13.22 -12.07
N ARG A 8 20.43 -12.87 -13.36
CA ARG A 8 19.93 -13.66 -14.49
C ARG A 8 21.05 -14.31 -15.33
N GLY A 9 22.31 -14.04 -15.00
CA GLY A 9 23.46 -14.54 -15.74
C GLY A 9 23.80 -16.00 -15.41
N SER A 10 24.33 -16.73 -16.40
CA SER A 10 24.84 -18.10 -16.30
C SER A 10 26.21 -18.20 -15.59
N GLY A 11 26.51 -17.27 -14.69
CA GLY A 11 27.78 -17.22 -13.96
C GLY A 11 27.77 -18.13 -12.73
N VAL A 12 28.93 -18.29 -12.09
CA VAL A 12 29.06 -19.02 -10.83
C VAL A 12 28.19 -18.38 -9.74
N ASP A 13 27.43 -19.19 -8.99
CA ASP A 13 26.58 -18.70 -7.90
C ASP A 13 27.43 -17.94 -6.87
N ARG A 14 27.07 -16.68 -6.64
CA ARG A 14 27.77 -15.82 -5.68
C ARG A 14 27.10 -15.98 -4.33
N ALA A 15 27.73 -16.67 -3.40
CA ALA A 15 27.19 -16.98 -2.07
C ALA A 15 26.77 -15.74 -1.23
N ASP A 16 27.32 -14.57 -1.54
CA ASP A 16 27.06 -13.30 -0.84
C ASP A 16 26.48 -12.20 -1.75
N ALA A 17 25.75 -12.60 -2.79
CA ALA A 17 25.10 -11.68 -3.74
C ALA A 17 24.24 -10.60 -3.06
N LEU A 18 23.64 -10.93 -1.92
CA LEU A 18 22.92 -9.97 -1.08
C LEU A 18 23.36 -10.12 0.37
N ARG A 19 23.76 -9.02 1.01
CA ARG A 19 24.01 -8.95 2.45
C ARG A 19 23.18 -7.82 3.07
N VAL A 20 22.37 -8.14 4.06
CA VAL A 20 21.53 -7.18 4.78
C VAL A 20 21.44 -7.58 6.25
N ALA A 21 21.71 -6.63 7.16
CA ALA A 21 21.63 -6.86 8.61
C ALA A 21 22.33 -8.15 9.09
N GLY A 22 23.51 -8.46 8.54
CA GLY A 22 24.29 -9.65 8.88
C GLY A 22 23.81 -10.96 8.25
N ARG A 23 22.66 -10.97 7.56
CA ARG A 23 22.15 -12.11 6.80
C ARG A 23 22.63 -12.03 5.36
N THR A 24 22.86 -13.19 4.75
CA THR A 24 23.36 -13.29 3.38
C THR A 24 22.50 -14.22 2.54
N LEU A 25 22.29 -13.87 1.27
CA LEU A 25 21.72 -14.76 0.26
C LEU A 25 22.65 -14.85 -0.95
N SER A 26 22.71 -16.04 -1.53
CA SER A 26 23.34 -16.23 -2.84
C SER A 26 22.46 -15.69 -3.96
N SER A 27 23.03 -15.57 -5.17
CA SER A 27 22.26 -15.13 -6.35
C SER A 27 21.12 -16.11 -6.64
N GLU A 28 21.39 -17.41 -6.61
CA GLU A 28 20.37 -18.45 -6.82
C GLU A 28 19.32 -18.44 -5.71
N ALA A 29 19.73 -18.33 -4.44
CA ALA A 29 18.81 -18.28 -3.32
C ALA A 29 17.89 -17.06 -3.39
N LEU A 30 18.43 -15.88 -3.72
CA LEU A 30 17.64 -14.66 -3.90
C LEU A 30 16.64 -14.81 -5.05
N GLN A 31 17.06 -15.37 -6.18
CA GLN A 31 16.18 -15.61 -7.32
C GLN A 31 15.09 -16.64 -6.98
N GLY A 32 15.43 -17.70 -6.24
CA GLY A 32 14.48 -18.70 -5.75
C GLY A 32 13.42 -18.09 -4.83
N CYS A 33 13.84 -17.25 -3.87
CA CYS A 33 12.92 -16.53 -3.00
C CYS A 33 12.01 -15.55 -3.77
N ALA A 34 12.56 -14.81 -4.75
CA ALA A 34 11.79 -13.88 -5.58
C ALA A 34 10.73 -14.62 -6.40
N ASN A 35 11.11 -15.73 -7.05
CA ASN A 35 10.20 -16.56 -7.81
C ASN A 35 9.08 -17.15 -6.94
N ALA A 36 9.38 -17.51 -5.68
CA ALA A 36 8.39 -18.07 -4.75
C ALA A 36 7.26 -17.10 -4.38
N VAL A 37 7.45 -15.79 -4.54
CA VAL A 37 6.42 -14.77 -4.29
C VAL A 37 5.83 -14.18 -5.57
N ALA A 38 6.24 -14.67 -6.75
CA ALA A 38 5.83 -14.13 -8.05
C ALA A 38 4.31 -14.15 -8.27
N ASP A 39 3.66 -15.26 -7.93
CA ASP A 39 2.23 -15.44 -8.14
C ASP A 39 1.40 -14.49 -7.25
N ARG A 40 1.96 -14.02 -6.13
CA ARG A 40 1.25 -13.11 -5.21
C ARG A 40 1.10 -11.70 -5.76
N ILE A 41 1.95 -11.28 -6.69
CA ILE A 41 1.95 -9.92 -7.24
C ILE A 41 1.61 -9.88 -8.74
N ARG A 42 1.42 -11.04 -9.37
CA ARG A 42 1.07 -11.11 -10.79
C ARG A 42 -0.24 -10.36 -11.03
N GLY A 43 -0.22 -9.42 -11.97
CA GLY A 43 -1.39 -8.62 -12.33
C GLY A 43 -1.74 -7.49 -11.35
N ALA A 44 -0.95 -7.30 -10.29
CA ALA A 44 -1.09 -6.14 -9.42
C ALA A 44 -0.73 -4.86 -10.17
N ARG A 45 -1.47 -3.77 -9.93
CA ARG A 45 -1.17 -2.45 -10.51
C ARG A 45 0.04 -1.78 -9.86
N ALA A 46 0.29 -2.08 -8.58
CA ALA A 46 1.45 -1.68 -7.81
C ALA A 46 1.56 -2.56 -6.56
N VAL A 47 2.75 -2.62 -5.95
CA VAL A 47 2.99 -3.29 -4.67
C VAL A 47 3.59 -2.30 -3.67
N ALA A 48 2.98 -2.17 -2.50
CA ALA A 48 3.60 -1.45 -1.39
C ALA A 48 4.62 -2.36 -0.70
N VAL A 49 5.82 -1.85 -0.47
CA VAL A 49 6.89 -2.56 0.24
C VAL A 49 7.22 -1.78 1.49
N GLU A 50 7.12 -2.43 2.65
CA GLU A 50 7.76 -1.95 3.87
C GLU A 50 9.28 -2.01 3.65
N ALA A 51 9.87 -0.90 3.19
CA ALA A 51 11.27 -0.85 2.78
C ALA A 51 12.22 -0.68 3.98
N ALA A 52 12.03 -1.53 4.99
CA ALA A 52 13.04 -1.77 6.02
C ALA A 52 14.31 -2.39 5.39
N PRO A 53 15.51 -2.16 5.95
CA PRO A 53 16.73 -2.82 5.48
C PRO A 53 16.72 -4.29 5.92
N SER A 54 15.90 -5.10 5.26
CA SER A 54 15.74 -6.55 5.49
C SER A 54 15.89 -7.34 4.20
N ILE A 55 16.19 -8.64 4.33
CA ILE A 55 16.27 -9.56 3.18
C ILE A 55 14.89 -9.68 2.51
N GLU A 56 13.83 -9.69 3.30
CA GLU A 56 12.45 -9.84 2.84
C GLU A 56 12.02 -8.65 1.96
N ALA A 57 12.39 -7.43 2.35
CA ALA A 57 12.14 -6.25 1.54
C ALA A 57 12.88 -6.30 0.20
N MET A 58 14.13 -6.77 0.20
CA MET A 58 14.92 -6.94 -1.03
C MET A 58 14.32 -7.98 -1.96
N VAL A 59 13.90 -9.13 -1.43
CA VAL A 59 13.20 -10.17 -2.21
C VAL A 59 11.95 -9.59 -2.87
N GLY A 60 11.12 -8.86 -2.11
CA GLY A 60 9.91 -8.21 -2.63
C GLY A 60 10.21 -7.19 -3.74
N MET A 61 11.24 -6.36 -3.55
CA MET A 61 11.64 -5.36 -4.56
C MET A 61 12.20 -6.01 -5.82
N VAL A 62 13.08 -7.00 -5.68
CA VAL A 62 13.61 -7.76 -6.81
C VAL A 62 12.45 -8.40 -7.58
N GLN A 63 11.48 -9.01 -6.91
CA GLN A 63 10.36 -9.63 -7.59
C GLN A 63 9.44 -8.61 -8.28
N ALA A 64 9.15 -7.47 -7.64
CA ALA A 64 8.37 -6.40 -8.26
C ALA A 64 9.03 -5.89 -9.56
N LEU A 65 10.35 -5.65 -9.51
CA LEU A 65 11.13 -5.25 -10.68
C LEU A 65 11.09 -6.32 -11.79
N GLN A 66 11.23 -7.59 -11.45
CA GLN A 66 11.21 -8.69 -12.42
C GLN A 66 9.82 -8.93 -13.02
N ALA A 67 8.76 -8.72 -12.25
CA ALA A 67 7.38 -8.82 -12.70
C ALA A 67 6.91 -7.60 -13.49
N GLY A 68 7.71 -6.52 -13.55
CA GLY A 68 7.30 -5.26 -14.15
C GLY A 68 6.19 -4.55 -13.38
N VAL A 69 6.05 -4.84 -12.08
CA VAL A 69 5.04 -4.24 -11.23
C VAL A 69 5.65 -3.04 -10.49
N PRO A 70 5.05 -1.83 -10.58
CA PRO A 70 5.50 -0.67 -9.82
C PRO A 70 5.58 -0.99 -8.32
N LEU A 71 6.71 -0.64 -7.69
CA LEU A 71 6.92 -0.81 -6.26
C LEU A 71 6.85 0.55 -5.56
N VAL A 72 6.17 0.62 -4.41
CA VAL A 72 6.05 1.82 -3.59
C VAL A 72 6.69 1.56 -2.22
N PRO A 73 7.89 2.09 -1.94
CA PRO A 73 8.48 1.98 -0.61
C PRO A 73 7.70 2.86 0.37
N VAL A 74 7.21 2.28 1.48
CA VAL A 74 6.41 3.01 2.49
C VAL A 74 7.16 3.25 3.81
N SER A 75 8.42 2.83 3.91
CA SER A 75 9.26 3.07 5.09
C SER A 75 9.56 4.57 5.24
N GLY A 76 9.05 5.17 6.32
CA GLY A 76 9.15 6.61 6.58
C GLY A 76 7.87 7.40 6.32
N ALA A 77 6.83 6.75 5.76
CA ALA A 77 5.49 7.30 5.83
C ALA A 77 5.15 7.54 7.31
N ARG A 78 4.63 8.73 7.63
CA ARG A 78 4.10 9.04 8.97
C ARG A 78 2.58 8.89 9.03
N ILE A 79 1.96 8.99 7.87
CA ILE A 79 0.52 8.98 7.67
C ILE A 79 0.25 8.25 6.35
N LEU A 80 -0.75 7.36 6.35
CA LEU A 80 -1.28 6.75 5.15
C LEU A 80 -2.69 7.31 4.91
N VAL A 81 -2.94 7.83 3.71
CA VAL A 81 -4.23 8.38 3.29
C VAL A 81 -4.78 7.54 2.15
N SER A 82 -6.01 7.03 2.29
CA SER A 82 -6.81 6.54 1.17
C SER A 82 -7.68 7.66 0.64
N GLY A 83 -7.86 7.68 -0.68
CA GLY A 83 -8.87 8.53 -1.31
C GLY A 83 -10.31 8.08 -1.01
N ASP A 84 -11.24 8.65 -1.75
CA ASP A 84 -12.70 8.61 -1.52
C ASP A 84 -13.37 7.24 -1.70
N ALA A 85 -12.69 6.26 -2.29
CA ALA A 85 -13.21 4.91 -2.41
C ALA A 85 -12.99 4.14 -1.09
N PRO A 86 -14.05 3.66 -0.42
CA PRO A 86 -13.90 2.92 0.84
C PRO A 86 -13.04 1.67 0.65
N LEU A 87 -11.90 1.62 1.33
CA LEU A 87 -11.12 0.39 1.41
C LEU A 87 -11.88 -0.68 2.22
N ALA A 88 -11.88 -1.91 1.72
CA ALA A 88 -12.44 -3.06 2.41
C ALA A 88 -11.82 -3.20 3.81
N PRO A 89 -12.62 -3.54 4.86
CA PRO A 89 -12.11 -3.67 6.22
C PRO A 89 -10.89 -4.59 6.36
N ALA A 90 -10.88 -5.71 5.61
CA ALA A 90 -9.76 -6.65 5.59
C ALA A 90 -8.44 -6.03 5.06
N VAL A 91 -8.53 -5.12 4.08
CA VAL A 91 -7.35 -4.41 3.54
C VAL A 91 -6.83 -3.42 4.57
N ASN A 92 -7.72 -2.67 5.22
CA ASN A 92 -7.36 -1.74 6.30
C ASN A 92 -6.67 -2.46 7.46
N GLU A 93 -7.20 -3.60 7.88
CA GLU A 93 -6.60 -4.43 8.92
C GLU A 93 -5.23 -4.96 8.51
N ARG A 94 -5.08 -5.43 7.27
CA ARG A 94 -3.81 -5.91 6.72
C ARG A 94 -2.76 -4.81 6.72
N ILE A 95 -3.11 -3.60 6.29
CA ILE A 95 -2.20 -2.43 6.30
C ILE A 95 -1.79 -2.08 7.72
N ARG A 96 -2.74 -2.06 8.68
CA ARG A 96 -2.44 -1.82 10.09
C ARG A 96 -1.46 -2.85 10.65
N LEU A 97 -1.69 -4.13 10.39
CA LEU A 97 -0.85 -5.22 10.89
C LEU A 97 0.56 -5.21 10.28
N LEU A 98 0.67 -4.86 8.99
CA LEU A 98 1.95 -4.87 8.28
C LEU A 98 2.78 -3.60 8.48
N THR A 99 2.14 -2.45 8.73
CA THR A 99 2.84 -1.16 8.75
C THR A 99 2.73 -0.44 10.09
N SER A 100 1.93 -0.94 11.03
CA SER A 100 1.52 -0.24 12.27
C SER A 100 0.82 1.11 12.04
N HIS A 101 0.48 1.46 10.80
CA HIS A 101 -0.24 2.70 10.48
C HIS A 101 -1.75 2.48 10.53
N SER A 102 -2.44 3.41 11.18
CA SER A 102 -3.88 3.56 11.00
C SER A 102 -4.12 4.41 9.75
N LEU A 103 -4.95 3.90 8.85
CA LEU A 103 -5.19 4.54 7.57
C LEU A 103 -6.28 5.62 7.70
N ILE A 104 -6.00 6.81 7.16
CA ILE A 104 -6.96 7.92 7.09
C ILE A 104 -7.79 7.76 5.82
N GLN A 105 -9.10 7.70 5.94
CA GLN A 105 -10.03 7.71 4.80
C GLN A 105 -10.39 9.16 4.49
N GLY A 106 -9.97 9.65 3.33
CA GLY A 106 -10.41 10.94 2.80
C GLY A 106 -11.77 10.84 2.13
N TYR A 107 -12.40 12.00 1.93
CA TYR A 107 -13.63 12.17 1.19
C TYR A 107 -13.42 13.18 0.06
N GLY A 108 -13.93 12.86 -1.12
CA GLY A 108 -14.01 13.75 -2.28
C GLY A 108 -13.27 13.27 -3.53
N THR A 109 -13.71 13.77 -4.68
CA THR A 109 -13.22 13.33 -6.00
C THR A 109 -11.86 13.91 -6.40
N THR A 110 -11.31 14.81 -5.59
CA THR A 110 -10.04 15.49 -5.85
C THR A 110 -9.05 15.26 -4.72
N GLU A 111 -7.76 15.30 -5.04
CA GLU A 111 -6.68 15.22 -4.05
C GLU A 111 -6.84 16.30 -2.96
N THR A 112 -7.28 17.51 -3.34
CA THR A 112 -7.55 18.59 -2.39
C THR A 112 -8.61 18.19 -1.37
N LEU A 113 -9.75 17.66 -1.82
CA LEU A 113 -10.81 17.24 -0.91
C LEU A 113 -10.38 16.07 -0.02
N ILE A 114 -9.67 15.09 -0.60
CA ILE A 114 -9.10 13.95 0.14
C ILE A 114 -8.18 14.43 1.27
N ALA A 115 -7.30 15.40 0.98
CA ALA A 115 -6.32 15.89 1.94
C ALA A 115 -6.94 16.72 3.09
N VAL A 116 -7.99 17.51 2.80
CA VAL A 116 -8.60 18.41 3.81
C VAL A 116 -9.70 17.76 4.65
N THR A 117 -10.26 16.64 4.19
CA THR A 117 -11.31 15.89 4.91
C THR A 117 -10.72 14.84 5.85
N GLY A 118 -9.55 14.28 5.50
CA GLY A 118 -8.83 13.35 6.36
C GLY A 118 -8.11 14.06 7.49
N ARG A 119 -8.44 13.73 8.75
CA ARG A 119 -7.70 14.24 9.92
C ARG A 119 -6.67 13.22 10.39
N ALA A 120 -5.46 13.72 10.70
CA ALA A 120 -4.32 12.90 11.15
C ALA A 120 -4.58 12.08 12.43
N ASP A 121 -5.42 12.62 13.31
CA ASP A 121 -5.82 12.05 14.59
C ASP A 121 -7.17 11.30 14.52
N ALA A 122 -7.89 11.39 13.40
CA ALA A 122 -9.15 10.70 13.24
C ALA A 122 -8.95 9.20 12.99
N ARG A 123 -9.52 8.38 13.87
CA ARG A 123 -9.70 6.95 13.60
C ARG A 123 -10.86 6.78 12.64
N GLY A 124 -10.55 6.52 11.37
CA GLY A 124 -11.56 6.19 10.36
C GLY A 124 -12.26 4.87 10.69
N THR A 125 -13.54 4.76 10.30
CA THR A 125 -14.25 3.46 10.32
C THR A 125 -13.85 2.69 9.06
N PRO A 126 -13.35 1.45 9.16
CA PRO A 126 -13.05 0.64 7.98
C PRO A 126 -14.30 0.42 7.12
N GLY A 127 -14.15 0.45 5.79
CA GLY A 127 -15.28 0.27 4.87
C GLY A 127 -16.14 1.51 4.66
N THR A 128 -15.78 2.67 5.21
CA THR A 128 -16.45 3.96 4.92
C THR A 128 -15.47 4.96 4.34
N ALA A 129 -15.95 5.82 3.43
CA ALA A 129 -15.22 7.01 3.00
C ALA A 129 -15.07 8.00 4.16
N GLY A 130 -14.21 9.02 4.00
CA GLY A 130 -14.04 10.10 4.98
C GLY A 130 -15.32 10.92 5.21
N ILE A 131 -15.24 11.88 6.12
CA ILE A 131 -16.36 12.80 6.39
C ILE A 131 -16.27 13.99 5.43
N ALA A 132 -17.36 14.29 4.73
CA ALA A 132 -17.44 15.46 3.86
C ALA A 132 -17.30 16.77 4.65
N LEU A 133 -16.70 17.80 4.03
CA LEU A 133 -16.71 19.16 4.59
C LEU A 133 -18.15 19.68 4.71
N PRO A 134 -18.46 20.56 5.69
CA PRO A 134 -19.82 21.08 5.90
C PRO A 134 -20.49 21.72 4.67
N ALA A 135 -19.68 22.30 3.77
CA ALA A 135 -20.16 22.92 2.53
C ALA A 135 -20.20 21.94 1.33
N CYS A 136 -19.65 20.73 1.47
CA CYS A 136 -19.63 19.72 0.43
C CYS A 136 -20.84 18.79 0.55
N ARG A 137 -21.65 18.70 -0.51
CA ARG A 137 -22.78 17.77 -0.55
C ARG A 137 -22.27 16.37 -0.89
N PRO A 138 -22.58 15.33 -0.10
CA PRO A 138 -22.15 13.99 -0.43
C PRO A 138 -22.82 13.51 -1.72
N ALA A 139 -22.03 13.28 -2.76
CA ALA A 139 -22.50 12.69 -4.01
C ALA A 139 -22.36 11.18 -3.90
N CYS A 140 -23.25 10.53 -3.15
CA CYS A 140 -23.30 9.08 -3.12
C CYS A 140 -23.85 8.53 -4.43
N SER A 141 -22.97 8.16 -5.36
CA SER A 141 -23.33 7.32 -6.50
C SER A 141 -22.24 6.29 -6.78
N VAL A 142 -22.01 5.37 -5.85
CA VAL A 142 -21.38 4.09 -6.18
C VAL A 142 -22.16 3.01 -5.44
N GLY A 143 -22.86 2.18 -6.21
CA GLY A 143 -23.66 1.08 -5.70
C GLY A 143 -22.80 0.05 -4.99
N THR A 144 -22.91 -0.01 -3.67
CA THR A 144 -22.96 -1.23 -2.84
C THR A 144 -23.30 -0.84 -1.40
N VAL A 145 -24.01 -1.73 -0.71
CA VAL A 145 -24.81 -1.49 0.50
C VAL A 145 -23.99 -0.99 1.70
N GLY A 146 -24.26 0.24 2.14
CA GLY A 146 -23.77 0.80 3.39
C GLY A 146 -24.23 2.25 3.53
N ARG A 147 -25.15 2.51 4.47
CA ARG A 147 -25.82 3.81 4.67
C ARG A 147 -24.84 4.99 4.68
N CYS A 148 -25.16 6.03 3.90
CA CYS A 148 -24.61 7.37 4.11
C CYS A 148 -24.93 7.78 5.56
N PRO A 149 -23.95 8.21 6.38
CA PRO A 149 -24.27 8.76 7.69
C PRO A 149 -25.21 9.97 7.49
N PRO A 150 -26.25 10.13 8.32
CA PRO A 150 -27.18 11.25 8.16
C PRO A 150 -26.40 12.55 8.29
N THR A 151 -26.49 13.40 7.27
CA THR A 151 -26.07 14.79 7.38
C THR A 151 -26.89 15.40 8.51
N ALA A 152 -26.26 15.68 9.65
CA ALA A 152 -26.88 16.47 10.70
C ALA A 152 -27.22 17.84 10.08
N SER A 153 -28.49 18.05 9.77
CA SER A 153 -29.02 19.35 9.41
C SER A 153 -28.74 20.30 10.58
N PRO A 154 -28.18 21.50 10.35
CA PRO A 154 -28.13 22.50 11.41
C PRO A 154 -29.58 22.84 11.77
N SER A 155 -29.98 22.49 12.98
CA SER A 155 -31.22 22.97 13.57
C SER A 155 -31.16 24.49 13.55
N ALA A 156 -32.06 25.12 12.80
CA ALA A 156 -32.31 26.55 12.93
C ALA A 156 -32.84 26.81 14.35
N ASN A 157 -32.09 27.58 15.13
CA ASN A 157 -32.61 28.40 16.23
C ASN A 157 -31.68 29.58 16.44
#